data_AF-A0A132AA39-F1
#
_entry.id   AF-A0A132AA39-F1
#
_cell.length_a   1.000
_cell.length_b   1.000
_cell.length_c   1.000
_cell.angle_alpha   90.00
_cell.angle_beta   90.00
_cell.angle_gamma   90.00
#
_symmetry.space_group_name_H-M   'P 1'
#
loop_
_entity.id
_entity.type
_entity.pdbx_description
1 polymer ?
#
loop_
_entity_poly.entity_id
_entity_poly.type
_entity_poly.pdbx_seq_one_letter_code
_entity_poly.pdbx_strand_id
1 'polypeptide(L)'
;MKIESRSSKRFENDYEFLIECSSKNQRLSAALDELRNLTQYLQVISREKSNETVPWFPRKAKDLDRFANHCLSYGAELDADHPGFKDEVYRKRRAFFGEIAMNYKQNGKKSHFYNLILIHFGDSLPNSVVNQFQESNTLKLRQRPGVRYFEN
;
A
#
# COMPACT_ATOMS: atom_id res chain seq x y z
N MET A 1 -7.30 21.50 -0.29
CA MET A 1 -5.99 22.14 -0.11
C MET A 1 -5.63 22.04 1.35
N LYS A 2 -4.38 21.73 1.69
CA LYS A 2 -3.92 21.54 3.07
C LYS A 2 -2.55 22.16 3.23
N ILE A 3 -2.34 22.90 4.32
CA ILE A 3 -1.07 23.57 4.63
C ILE A 3 -0.65 23.11 6.03
N GLU A 4 0.60 22.69 6.17
CA GLU A 4 1.23 22.39 7.47
C GLU A 4 2.53 23.19 7.59
N SER A 5 2.73 23.91 8.70
CA SER A 5 4.00 24.57 9.03
C SER A 5 4.77 23.80 10.10
N ARG A 6 6.10 23.83 10.06
CA ARG A 6 7.00 23.22 11.06
C ARG A 6 8.29 24.01 11.17
N SER A 7 9.00 23.87 12.28
CA SER A 7 10.37 24.36 12.40
C SER A 7 11.25 23.76 11.30
N SER A 8 12.03 24.61 10.64
CA SER A 8 12.94 24.20 9.58
C SER A 8 14.03 23.30 10.12
N LYS A 9 14.38 22.27 9.34
CA LYS A 9 15.55 21.42 9.63
C LYS A 9 16.79 21.87 8.86
N ARG A 10 16.61 22.74 7.88
CA ARG A 10 17.66 23.21 6.97
C ARG A 10 18.27 24.52 7.43
N PHE A 11 17.45 25.38 8.02
CA PHE A 11 17.81 26.74 8.40
C PHE A 11 17.38 26.97 9.85
N GLU A 12 18.31 27.46 10.68
CA GLU A 12 18.04 27.74 12.08
C GLU A 12 17.08 28.93 12.23
N ASN A 13 16.15 28.86 13.18
CA ASN A 13 15.11 29.88 13.43
C ASN A 13 14.12 30.14 12.28
N ASP A 14 14.12 29.30 11.24
CA ASP A 14 13.19 29.39 10.11
C ASP A 14 12.04 28.37 10.21
N TYR A 15 11.04 28.54 9.34
CA TYR A 15 9.90 27.63 9.19
C TYR A 15 9.86 27.00 7.80
N GLU A 16 9.47 25.73 7.75
CA GLU A 16 9.13 25.01 6.52
C GLU A 16 7.61 24.86 6.40
N PHE A 17 7.10 25.14 5.20
CA PHE A 17 5.69 24.96 4.86
C PHE A 17 5.52 23.79 3.89
N LEU A 18 4.65 22.84 4.24
CA LEU A 18 4.21 21.77 3.35
C LEU A 18 2.80 22.09 2.85
N ILE A 19 2.69 22.36 1.56
CA ILE A 19 1.42 22.72 0.91
C ILE A 19 1.00 21.55 0.00
N GLU A 20 -0.14 20.94 0.32
CA GLU A 20 -0.79 19.94 -0.52
C GLU A 20 -1.98 20.59 -1.27
N CYS A 21 -1.88 20.66 -2.60
CA CYS A 21 -2.95 21.14 -3.47
C CYS A 21 -3.18 20.17 -4.65
N SER A 22 -4.35 20.24 -5.31
CA SER A 22 -4.64 19.43 -6.50
C SER A 22 -4.28 20.19 -7.79
N SER A 23 -3.69 19.51 -8.78
CA SER A 23 -3.17 20.12 -10.02
C SER A 23 -4.21 20.75 -10.96
N LYS A 24 -5.52 20.60 -10.69
CA LYS A 24 -6.60 21.15 -11.55
C LYS A 24 -6.69 22.68 -11.57
N ASN A 25 -5.77 23.41 -10.95
CA ASN A 25 -5.87 24.84 -10.75
C ASN A 25 -4.87 25.57 -11.66
N GLN A 26 -5.38 26.24 -12.70
CA GLN A 26 -4.57 27.00 -13.67
C GLN A 26 -3.74 28.13 -13.02
N ARG A 27 -4.08 28.55 -11.79
CA ARG A 27 -3.36 29.60 -11.05
C ARG A 27 -2.14 29.12 -10.27
N LEU A 28 -1.87 27.80 -10.27
CA LEU A 28 -0.79 27.24 -9.46
C LEU A 28 0.59 27.68 -9.95
N SER A 29 0.79 27.83 -11.27
CA SER A 29 2.07 28.29 -11.82
C SER A 29 2.44 29.70 -11.37
N ALA A 30 1.51 30.66 -11.50
CA ALA A 30 1.74 32.04 -11.08
C ALA A 30 2.06 32.14 -9.57
N ALA A 31 1.33 31.40 -8.73
CA ALA A 31 1.61 31.36 -7.30
C ALA A 31 2.98 30.73 -6.97
N LEU A 32 3.41 29.71 -7.72
CA LEU A 32 4.73 29.13 -7.58
C LEU A 32 5.83 30.13 -7.97
N ASP A 33 5.62 30.92 -9.02
CA ASP A 33 6.57 31.95 -9.45
C ASP A 33 6.71 33.07 -8.42
N GLU A 34 5.62 33.50 -7.79
CA GLU A 34 5.68 34.44 -6.67
C GLU A 34 6.43 33.86 -5.46
N LEU A 35 6.14 32.60 -5.10
CA LEU A 35 6.81 31.93 -3.99
C LEU A 35 8.30 31.69 -4.22
N ARG A 36 8.73 31.49 -5.47
CA ARG A 36 10.16 31.36 -5.83
C ARG A 36 10.97 32.58 -5.43
N ASN A 37 10.37 33.78 -5.51
CA ASN A 37 11.05 35.03 -5.15
C ASN A 37 11.05 35.31 -3.65
N LEU A 38 10.10 34.74 -2.90
CA LEU A 38 9.93 35.00 -1.47
C LEU A 38 10.60 33.96 -0.58
N THR A 39 10.91 32.77 -1.11
CA THR A 39 11.39 31.63 -0.33
C THR A 39 12.84 31.32 -0.64
N GLN A 40 13.62 30.98 0.39
CA GLN A 40 15.01 30.52 0.22
C GLN A 40 15.10 29.15 -0.46
N TYR A 41 14.06 28.33 -0.31
CA TYR A 41 13.99 26.99 -0.90
C TYR A 41 12.55 26.63 -1.24
N LEU A 42 12.31 26.30 -2.52
CA LEU A 42 11.03 25.80 -3.02
C LEU A 42 11.25 24.49 -3.77
N GLN A 43 10.52 23.44 -3.38
CA GLN A 43 10.52 22.16 -4.08
C GLN A 43 9.09 21.77 -4.42
N VAL A 44 8.82 21.61 -5.71
CA VAL A 44 7.52 21.17 -6.19
C VAL A 44 7.54 19.66 -6.39
N ILE A 45 6.63 18.97 -5.70
CA ILE A 45 6.47 17.52 -5.76
C ILE A 45 5.17 17.23 -6.51
N SER A 46 5.26 16.52 -7.63
CA SER A 46 4.10 16.20 -8.49
C SER A 46 4.10 14.74 -8.92
N ARG A 47 2.91 14.21 -9.25
CA ARG A 47 2.78 12.92 -9.95
C ARG A 47 3.06 13.05 -11.44
N GLU A 48 2.81 14.22 -12.00
CA GLU A 48 3.13 14.53 -13.39
C GLU A 48 4.62 14.88 -13.49
N LYS A 49 5.34 14.15 -14.34
CA LYS A 49 6.76 14.41 -14.59
C LYS A 49 6.89 15.70 -15.39
N SER A 50 7.59 16.69 -14.84
CA SER A 50 8.13 17.82 -15.58
C SER A 50 9.60 18.01 -15.20
N ASN A 51 10.34 18.80 -15.98
CA ASN A 51 11.78 18.99 -15.76
C ASN A 51 12.12 19.64 -14.41
N GLU A 52 11.14 20.28 -13.76
CA GLU A 52 11.33 21.02 -12.51
C GLU A 52 10.63 20.37 -11.30
N THR A 53 9.94 19.23 -11.51
CA THR A 53 9.22 18.54 -10.43
C THR A 53 9.93 17.28 -10.00
N VAL A 54 9.96 17.05 -8.69
CA VAL A 54 10.36 15.75 -8.14
C VAL A 54 9.13 14.84 -8.11
N PRO A 55 9.25 13.57 -8.57
CA PRO A 55 8.17 12.60 -8.46
C PRO A 55 7.66 12.49 -7.04
N TRP A 56 6.34 12.38 -6.89
CA TRP A 56 5.73 12.20 -5.59
C TRP A 56 6.23 10.94 -4.88
N PHE A 57 6.60 11.09 -3.60
CA PHE A 57 6.92 10.01 -2.68
C PHE A 57 6.29 10.26 -1.30
N PRO A 58 5.92 9.20 -0.55
CA PRO A 58 5.34 9.35 0.78
C PRO A 58 6.39 9.91 1.76
N ARG A 59 6.04 10.97 2.50
CA ARG A 59 6.94 11.59 3.49
C ARG A 59 6.61 11.19 4.92
N LYS A 60 5.38 10.74 5.16
CA LYS A 60 4.91 10.18 6.44
C LYS A 60 4.31 8.80 6.20
N ALA A 61 4.32 7.97 7.22
CA ALA A 61 3.75 6.63 7.12
C ALA A 61 2.27 6.66 6.68
N LYS A 62 1.47 7.60 7.20
CA LYS A 62 0.07 7.82 6.76
C LYS A 62 -0.10 8.13 5.26
N ASP A 63 0.95 8.57 4.58
CA ASP A 63 0.91 8.84 3.15
C ASP A 63 0.98 7.54 2.32
N LEU A 64 1.39 6.42 2.93
CA LEU A 64 1.35 5.08 2.33
C LEU A 64 -0.08 4.63 2.04
N ASP A 65 -1.06 5.01 2.89
CA ASP A 65 -2.49 4.72 2.66
C ASP A 65 -2.95 5.30 1.30
N ARG A 66 -2.39 6.44 0.87
CA ARG A 66 -2.70 7.08 -0.42
C ARG A 66 -2.10 6.33 -1.61
N PHE A 67 -1.01 5.59 -1.39
CA PHE A 67 -0.31 4.82 -2.43
C PHE A 67 -0.75 3.36 -2.48
N ALA A 68 -1.21 2.78 -1.38
CA ALA A 68 -1.60 1.38 -1.29
C ALA A 68 -2.58 0.96 -2.40
N ASN A 69 -3.58 1.80 -2.67
CA ASN A 69 -4.59 1.56 -3.72
C ASN A 69 -4.02 1.59 -5.17
N HIS A 70 -2.82 2.14 -5.37
CA HIS A 70 -2.15 2.13 -6.68
C HIS A 70 -1.28 0.87 -6.91
N CYS A 71 -0.88 0.17 -5.86
CA CYS A 71 -0.13 -1.09 -5.96
C CYS A 71 -1.01 -2.34 -5.95
N LEU A 72 -2.24 -2.23 -5.42
CA LEU A 72 -3.16 -3.36 -5.25
C LEU A 72 -3.89 -3.77 -6.54
N SER A 73 -3.48 -3.24 -7.70
CA SER A 73 -4.04 -3.56 -9.03
C SER A 73 -3.99 -5.05 -9.37
N TYR A 74 -3.09 -5.82 -8.77
CA TYR A 74 -2.98 -7.28 -8.92
C TYR A 74 -3.78 -8.09 -7.87
N GLY A 75 -4.59 -7.42 -7.05
CA GLY A 75 -5.23 -8.01 -5.88
C GLY A 75 -6.45 -8.86 -6.17
N ALA A 76 -7.31 -8.46 -7.12
CA ALA A 76 -8.61 -9.09 -7.34
C ALA A 76 -8.66 -10.00 -8.58
N GLU A 77 -7.93 -9.64 -9.64
CA GLU A 77 -7.98 -10.34 -10.91
C GLU A 77 -6.69 -11.13 -11.14
N LEU A 78 -6.88 -12.38 -11.58
CA LEU A 78 -5.81 -13.30 -11.94
C LEU A 78 -5.63 -13.25 -13.44
N ASP A 79 -4.39 -13.23 -13.90
CA ASP A 79 -4.09 -13.49 -15.31
C ASP A 79 -4.53 -14.92 -15.68
N ALA A 80 -4.90 -15.13 -16.95
CA ALA A 80 -5.36 -16.43 -17.45
C ALA A 80 -4.36 -17.57 -17.24
N ASP A 81 -3.06 -17.23 -17.19
CA ASP A 81 -1.95 -18.16 -16.97
C ASP A 81 -1.69 -18.46 -15.48
N HIS A 82 -2.45 -17.85 -14.56
CA HIS A 82 -2.31 -18.11 -13.13
C HIS A 82 -2.90 -19.50 -12.77
N PRO A 83 -2.20 -20.35 -11.99
CA PRO A 83 -2.66 -21.72 -11.69
C PRO A 83 -4.03 -21.76 -10.98
N GLY A 84 -4.34 -20.71 -10.20
CA GLY A 84 -5.64 -20.52 -9.56
C GLY A 84 -6.73 -19.83 -10.39
N PHE A 85 -6.52 -19.55 -11.69
CA PHE A 85 -7.46 -18.76 -12.51
C PHE A 85 -8.85 -19.40 -12.65
N LYS A 86 -8.90 -20.73 -12.75
CA LYS A 86 -10.17 -21.49 -12.83
C LYS A 86 -10.71 -21.95 -11.47
N ASP A 87 -9.98 -21.74 -10.38
CA ASP A 87 -10.41 -22.12 -9.04
C ASP A 87 -11.26 -21.00 -8.42
N GLU A 88 -12.58 -21.17 -8.46
CA GLU A 88 -13.53 -20.21 -7.90
C GLU A 88 -13.35 -19.99 -6.39
N VAL A 89 -12.97 -21.03 -5.63
CA VAL A 89 -12.78 -20.92 -4.17
C VAL A 89 -11.55 -20.08 -3.88
N TYR A 90 -10.46 -20.35 -4.59
CA TYR A 90 -9.24 -19.56 -4.51
C TYR A 90 -9.47 -18.10 -4.93
N ARG A 91 -10.23 -17.86 -6.02
CA ARG A 91 -10.59 -16.51 -6.47
C ARG A 91 -11.41 -15.73 -5.45
N LYS A 92 -12.46 -16.36 -4.88
CA LYS A 92 -13.27 -15.75 -3.81
C LYS A 92 -12.42 -15.40 -2.60
N ARG A 93 -11.49 -16.28 -2.23
CA ARG A 93 -10.57 -16.07 -1.10
C ARG A 93 -9.56 -14.95 -1.39
N ARG A 94 -9.00 -14.87 -2.60
CA ARG A 94 -8.10 -13.79 -3.04
C ARG A 94 -8.83 -12.43 -3.04
N ALA A 95 -10.06 -12.40 -3.56
CA ALA A 95 -10.90 -11.20 -3.56
C ALA A 95 -11.18 -10.70 -2.13
N PHE A 96 -11.51 -11.61 -1.20
CA PHE A 96 -11.71 -11.27 0.22
C PHE A 96 -10.48 -10.60 0.84
N PHE A 97 -9.27 -11.13 0.61
CA PHE A 97 -8.04 -10.49 1.12
C PHE A 97 -7.70 -9.18 0.40
N GLY A 98 -7.96 -9.10 -0.91
CA GLY A 98 -7.84 -7.87 -1.68
C GLY A 98 -8.70 -6.75 -1.10
N GLU A 99 -9.96 -7.05 -0.76
CA GLU A 99 -10.88 -6.10 -0.13
C GLU A 99 -10.41 -5.62 1.25
N ILE A 100 -9.91 -6.54 2.09
CA ILE A 100 -9.34 -6.18 3.40
C ILE A 100 -8.13 -5.25 3.23
N ALA A 101 -7.23 -5.57 2.29
CA ALA A 101 -6.04 -4.78 2.04
C ALA A 101 -6.38 -3.38 1.50
N MET A 102 -7.36 -3.26 0.59
CA MET A 102 -7.83 -1.98 0.05
C MET A 102 -8.45 -1.07 1.12
N ASN A 103 -9.11 -1.66 2.12
CA ASN A 103 -9.80 -0.91 3.17
C ASN A 103 -8.91 -0.63 4.40
N TYR A 104 -7.68 -1.15 4.45
CA TYR A 104 -6.75 -0.90 5.55
C TYR A 104 -6.30 0.57 5.59
N LYS A 105 -6.23 1.14 6.81
CA LYS A 105 -5.68 2.48 7.07
C LYS A 105 -4.80 2.46 8.29
N GLN A 106 -3.60 3.04 8.20
CA GLN A 106 -2.58 2.94 9.25
C GLN A 106 -3.02 3.46 10.63
N ASN A 107 -3.91 4.46 10.67
CA ASN A 107 -4.41 5.07 11.92
C ASN A 107 -5.91 4.83 12.16
N GLY A 108 -6.57 4.06 11.28
CA GLY A 108 -7.92 3.55 11.52
C GLY A 108 -7.81 2.28 12.34
N LYS A 109 -8.61 2.14 13.40
CA LYS A 109 -8.60 0.97 14.28
C LYS A 109 -8.56 -0.34 13.46
N LYS A 110 -7.64 -1.21 13.88
CA LYS A 110 -7.26 -2.51 13.30
C LYS A 110 -8.46 -3.28 12.73
N SER A 111 -8.43 -3.64 11.45
CA SER A 111 -8.81 -5.02 11.13
C SER A 111 -7.82 -5.89 11.87
N HIS A 112 -8.27 -6.56 12.93
CA HIS A 112 -7.45 -7.56 13.60
C HIS A 112 -7.06 -8.60 12.55
N PHE A 113 -5.81 -8.55 12.12
CA PHE A 113 -5.19 -9.64 11.39
C PHE A 113 -5.15 -10.82 12.37
N TYR A 114 -6.22 -11.61 12.41
CA TYR A 114 -6.13 -12.96 12.92
C TYR A 114 -5.13 -13.66 12.01
N ASN A 115 -4.03 -14.11 12.63
CA ASN A 115 -2.86 -14.69 11.98
C ASN A 115 -3.25 -15.60 10.81
N LEU A 116 -3.08 -15.14 9.57
CA LEU A 116 -3.24 -15.98 8.40
C LEU A 116 -1.97 -15.89 7.56
N ILE A 117 -1.10 -16.87 7.78
CA ILE A 117 0.06 -17.10 6.93
C ILE A 117 -0.45 -17.82 5.67
N LEU A 118 -0.61 -17.07 4.58
CA LEU A 118 -0.95 -17.62 3.28
C LEU A 118 0.35 -18.04 2.59
N ILE A 119 0.85 -19.23 2.92
CA ILE A 119 2.03 -19.77 2.23
C ILE A 119 1.55 -20.47 0.95
N HIS A 120 1.83 -19.85 -0.19
CA HIS A 120 1.66 -20.48 -1.49
C HIS A 120 2.84 -21.42 -1.72
N PHE A 121 2.60 -22.72 -1.66
CA PHE A 121 3.61 -23.70 -2.08
C PHE A 121 3.27 -24.13 -3.51
N GLY A 122 4.07 -23.70 -4.47
CA GLY A 122 4.18 -24.43 -5.73
C GLY A 122 4.75 -25.81 -5.41
N ASP A 123 4.04 -26.84 -5.83
CA ASP A 123 4.33 -28.26 -5.62
C ASP A 123 4.52 -28.70 -4.15
N SER A 124 3.41 -29.22 -3.60
CA SER A 124 3.29 -29.97 -2.33
C SER A 124 4.24 -29.60 -1.18
N LEU A 125 3.66 -29.03 -0.14
CA LEU A 125 4.25 -28.88 1.20
C LEU A 125 4.99 -30.13 1.70
N PRO A 126 6.27 -30.03 2.09
CA PRO A 126 6.96 -31.10 2.81
C PRO A 126 6.22 -31.43 4.11
N ASN A 127 6.04 -32.73 4.40
CA ASN A 127 5.30 -33.20 5.57
C ASN A 127 5.90 -32.68 6.90
N SER A 128 7.20 -32.37 6.95
CA SER A 128 7.86 -31.75 8.11
C SER A 128 7.27 -30.39 8.49
N VAL A 129 6.99 -29.55 7.50
CA VAL A 129 6.38 -28.23 7.68
C VAL A 129 4.93 -28.38 8.12
N VAL A 130 4.21 -29.33 7.52
CA VAL A 130 2.82 -29.61 7.86
C VAL A 130 2.66 -30.02 9.32
N ASN A 131 3.53 -30.91 9.81
CA ASN A 131 3.48 -31.42 11.17
C ASN A 131 3.76 -30.31 12.20
N GLN A 132 4.73 -29.42 11.94
CA GLN A 132 5.01 -28.28 12.83
C GLN A 132 3.82 -27.33 12.99
N PHE A 133 3.03 -27.11 11.93
CA PHE A 133 1.83 -26.28 12.01
C PHE A 133 0.65 -26.98 12.72
N GLN A 134 0.59 -28.31 12.70
CA GLN A 134 -0.43 -29.07 13.44
C GLN A 134 -0.12 -29.17 14.94
N GLU A 135 1.17 -29.27 15.31
CA GLU A 135 1.62 -29.35 16.70
C GLU A 135 1.36 -28.07 17.51
N SER A 136 1.28 -26.90 16.84
CA SER A 136 0.95 -25.63 17.49
C SER A 136 -0.55 -25.46 17.81
N ASN A 137 -1.38 -26.46 17.51
CA ASN A 137 -2.81 -26.57 17.85
C ASN A 137 -3.69 -25.38 17.43
N THR A 138 -3.20 -24.54 16.53
CA THR A 138 -3.87 -23.32 16.11
C THR A 138 -4.54 -23.46 14.75
N LEU A 139 -4.14 -24.43 13.91
CA LEU A 139 -4.62 -24.59 12.54
C LEU A 139 -4.84 -26.06 12.15
N LYS A 140 -5.97 -26.38 11.52
CA LYS A 140 -6.31 -27.69 10.94
C LYS A 140 -5.96 -27.73 9.46
N LEU A 141 -5.21 -28.76 9.05
CA LEU A 141 -4.95 -29.06 7.64
C LEU A 141 -6.20 -29.64 6.96
N ARG A 142 -6.60 -29.06 5.84
CA ARG A 142 -7.64 -29.58 4.94
C ARG A 142 -7.04 -29.97 3.60
N GLN A 143 -7.56 -31.05 3.00
CA GLN A 143 -7.12 -31.55 1.70
C GLN A 143 -8.30 -31.62 0.74
N ARG A 144 -8.09 -31.11 -0.49
CA ARG A 144 -8.91 -31.36 -1.67
C ARG A 144 -8.00 -31.93 -2.78
N PRO A 145 -8.55 -32.58 -3.83
CA PRO A 145 -7.73 -33.06 -4.95
C PRO A 145 -6.83 -31.93 -5.49
N GLY A 146 -5.52 -32.08 -5.36
CA GLY A 146 -4.52 -31.11 -5.82
C GLY A 146 -4.22 -29.93 -4.90
N VAL A 147 -4.91 -29.74 -3.76
CA VAL A 147 -4.72 -28.56 -2.90
C VAL A 147 -4.73 -28.92 -1.41
N ARG A 148 -3.71 -28.45 -0.67
CA ARG A 148 -3.63 -28.49 0.79
C ARG A 148 -3.64 -27.08 1.35
N TYR A 149 -4.45 -26.83 2.38
CA TYR A 149 -4.51 -25.52 3.04
C TYR A 149 -4.79 -25.67 4.55
N PHE A 150 -4.46 -24.64 5.32
CA PHE A 150 -4.70 -24.56 6.76
C PHE A 150 -5.83 -23.57 7.09
N GLU A 151 -6.62 -23.89 8.12
CA GLU A 151 -7.77 -23.11 8.60
C GLU A 151 -7.94 -23.32 10.13
N ASN A 152 -8.44 -22.32 10.88
CA ASN A 152 -8.73 -22.47 12.31
C ASN A 152 -9.98 -23.33 12.55
#